data_AF-X1TMS9-F1
#
_entry.id   AF-X1TMS9-F1
#
_cell.length_a   1.000
_cell.length_b   1.000
_cell.length_c   1.000
_cell.angle_alpha   90.00
_cell.angle_beta   90.00
_cell.angle_gamma   90.00
#
_symmetry.space_group_name_H-M   'P 1'
#
loop_
_entity.id
_entity.type
_entity.pdbx_description
1 polymer ?
#
loop_
_entity_poly.entity_id
_entity_poly.type
_entity_poly.pdbx_seq_one_letter_code
_entity_poly.pdbx_strand_id
1 'polypeptide(L)'
;GLNSPLIEGKAAVTRYPLGQATDGSITFQAADAKVHGTSARYESGGGKDNIGFWTNPNDYVTWAFEVTTPGTFNVEVSLACANGVGGSEYVLAVGEQELAGTVKNTGGWTSFATEKLGTLKIDKAGTYTLSVKPKTMPRGAVMNLKSVTLVPIKK
;
A
#
# COMPACT_ATOMS: atom_id res chain seq x y z
N GLY A 1 -10.96 5.57 51.14
CA GLY A 1 -11.35 5.64 49.72
C GLY A 1 -10.13 6.08 48.94
N LEU A 2 -9.59 5.20 48.10
CA LEU A 2 -8.39 5.48 47.32
C LEU A 2 -8.83 5.98 45.93
N ASN A 3 -8.50 7.23 45.63
CA ASN A 3 -8.56 7.79 44.28
C ASN A 3 -7.24 7.46 43.58
N SER A 4 -7.29 6.56 42.59
CA SER A 4 -6.21 6.40 41.61
C SER A 4 -6.52 7.28 40.38
N PRO A 5 -5.59 8.11 39.88
CA PRO A 5 -5.80 8.83 38.65
C PRO A 5 -5.62 7.91 37.44
N LEU A 6 -6.56 8.02 36.49
CA LEU A 6 -6.50 7.41 35.16
C LEU A 6 -5.29 7.99 34.41
N ILE A 7 -4.35 7.13 34.02
CA ILE A 7 -3.30 7.48 33.07
C ILE A 7 -3.91 7.29 31.67
N GLU A 8 -4.36 8.38 31.05
CA GLU A 8 -4.66 8.38 29.61
C GLU A 8 -3.35 8.40 28.82
N GLY A 9 -2.79 7.22 28.58
CA GLY A 9 -1.76 7.04 27.56
C GLY A 9 -2.40 6.95 26.18
N LYS A 10 -2.48 8.05 25.43
CA LYS A 10 -2.51 7.93 23.96
C LYS A 10 -1.15 7.37 23.54
N ALA A 11 -1.05 6.06 23.43
CA ALA A 11 0.08 5.42 22.78
C ALA A 11 0.12 5.92 21.33
N ALA A 12 0.98 6.88 21.05
CA ALA A 12 1.50 7.06 19.71
C ALA A 12 2.25 5.76 19.39
N VAL A 13 1.59 4.83 18.71
CA VAL A 13 2.25 3.63 18.21
C VAL A 13 3.21 4.12 17.13
N THR A 14 4.43 4.44 17.52
CA THR A 14 5.54 4.66 16.59
C THR A 14 5.81 3.31 15.95
N ARG A 15 5.07 2.97 14.88
CA ARG A 15 5.40 1.82 14.05
C ARG A 15 6.75 2.14 13.42
N TYR A 16 7.76 1.35 13.76
CA TYR A 16 9.06 1.38 13.08
C TYR A 16 8.84 1.25 11.57
N PRO A 17 9.68 1.88 10.74
CA PRO A 17 9.59 1.73 9.29
C PRO A 17 9.65 0.25 8.92
N LEU A 18 8.85 -0.16 7.92
CA LEU A 18 8.88 -1.53 7.41
C LEU A 18 10.29 -1.86 6.89
N GLY A 19 10.90 -2.94 7.37
CA GLY A 19 12.26 -3.32 7.00
C GLY A 19 12.34 -4.35 5.87
N GLN A 20 13.53 -4.52 5.30
CA GLN A 20 13.82 -5.62 4.38
C GLN A 20 13.83 -6.98 5.10
N ALA A 21 13.17 -7.96 4.48
CA ALA A 21 13.28 -9.37 4.85
C ALA A 21 14.67 -9.92 4.51
N THR A 22 14.95 -11.14 4.97
CA THR A 22 16.25 -11.81 4.74
C THR A 22 16.56 -12.08 3.27
N ASP A 23 15.52 -12.24 2.44
CA ASP A 23 15.66 -12.36 0.98
C ASP A 23 15.78 -11.00 0.26
N GLY A 24 15.78 -9.90 1.04
CA GLY A 24 15.84 -8.52 0.58
C GLY A 24 14.49 -7.93 0.17
N SER A 25 13.40 -8.70 0.21
CA SER A 25 12.06 -8.22 -0.14
C SER A 25 11.49 -7.28 0.91
N ILE A 26 10.56 -6.42 0.49
CA ILE A 26 9.80 -5.53 1.38
C ILE A 26 8.33 -5.67 1.02
N THR A 27 7.51 -6.08 1.98
CA THR A 27 6.06 -6.17 1.80
C THR A 27 5.34 -5.08 2.59
N PHE A 28 4.55 -4.30 1.87
CA PHE A 28 3.75 -3.19 2.35
C PHE A 28 2.30 -3.65 2.47
N GLN A 29 1.92 -4.16 3.64
CA GLN A 29 0.56 -4.64 3.88
C GLN A 29 -0.41 -3.47 4.06
N ALA A 30 -1.66 -3.63 3.62
CA ALA A 30 -2.71 -2.64 3.86
C ALA A 30 -2.88 -2.27 5.33
N ALA A 31 -2.69 -3.23 6.25
CA ALA A 31 -2.79 -3.02 7.70
C ALA A 31 -1.72 -2.07 8.26
N ASP A 32 -0.63 -1.84 7.53
CA ASP A 32 0.48 -0.95 7.89
C ASP A 32 0.43 0.40 7.17
N ALA A 33 -0.56 0.60 6.30
CA ALA A 33 -0.68 1.82 5.52
C ALA A 33 -1.11 2.99 6.40
N LYS A 34 -0.45 4.14 6.22
CA LYS A 34 -1.03 5.43 6.59
C LYS A 34 -1.96 5.86 5.47
N VAL A 35 -3.24 6.01 5.79
CA VAL A 35 -4.24 6.51 4.85
C VAL A 35 -4.35 8.04 4.98
N HIS A 36 -4.34 8.72 3.84
CA HIS A 36 -4.52 10.16 3.70
C HIS A 36 -5.77 10.38 2.87
N GLY A 37 -6.91 10.57 3.53
CA GLY A 37 -8.17 10.64 2.79
C GLY A 37 -9.41 10.61 3.69
N THR A 38 -10.57 10.64 3.04
CA THR A 38 -11.88 10.69 3.72
C THR A 38 -12.74 9.45 3.49
N SER A 39 -12.47 8.68 2.43
CA SER A 39 -13.24 7.49 2.03
C SER A 39 -12.43 6.19 2.18
N ALA A 40 -11.18 6.20 1.71
CA ALA A 40 -10.28 5.07 1.78
C ALA A 40 -10.04 4.68 3.24
N ARG A 41 -10.04 3.38 3.53
CA ARG A 41 -9.80 2.86 4.87
C ARG A 41 -9.38 1.40 4.82
N TYR A 42 -8.68 0.97 5.86
CA TYR A 42 -8.41 -0.45 6.05
C TYR A 42 -9.71 -1.19 6.40
N GLU A 43 -9.96 -2.30 5.71
CA GLU A 43 -11.03 -3.25 5.97
C GLU A 43 -10.42 -4.60 6.39
N SER A 44 -10.88 -5.12 7.52
CA SER A 44 -10.51 -6.44 8.04
C SER A 44 -11.69 -7.42 8.01
N GLY A 45 -11.40 -8.71 7.86
CA GLY A 45 -12.38 -9.79 7.98
C GLY A 45 -13.20 -10.04 6.70
N GLY A 46 -13.91 -11.17 6.64
CA GLY A 46 -14.69 -11.54 5.45
C GLY A 46 -13.85 -11.73 4.18
N GLY A 47 -12.61 -12.22 4.34
CA GLY A 47 -11.64 -12.37 3.25
C GLY A 47 -10.92 -11.08 2.86
N LYS A 48 -11.23 -9.96 3.54
CA LYS A 48 -10.57 -8.68 3.38
C LYS A 48 -9.38 -8.57 4.33
N ASP A 49 -8.38 -7.86 3.85
CA ASP A 49 -7.25 -7.30 4.59
C ASP A 49 -6.63 -6.29 3.63
N ASN A 50 -7.40 -5.25 3.34
CA ASN A 50 -7.13 -4.34 2.23
C ASN A 50 -7.50 -2.91 2.60
N ILE A 51 -6.94 -1.95 1.87
CA ILE A 51 -7.49 -0.62 1.77
C ILE A 51 -8.66 -0.71 0.79
N GLY A 52 -9.86 -0.42 1.27
CA GLY A 52 -11.08 -0.41 0.47
C GLY A 52 -11.89 0.84 0.76
N PHE A 53 -13.14 0.86 0.29
CA PHE A 53 -13.97 2.08 0.22
C PHE A 53 -13.25 3.28 -0.41
N TRP A 54 -12.29 3.02 -1.30
CA TRP A 54 -11.51 4.05 -1.96
C TRP A 54 -12.34 4.68 -3.07
N THR A 55 -13.24 5.60 -2.69
CA THR A 55 -14.26 6.23 -3.54
C THR A 55 -14.07 7.73 -3.69
N ASN A 56 -12.96 8.27 -3.21
CA ASN A 56 -12.49 9.63 -3.46
C ASN A 56 -11.13 9.57 -4.15
N PRO A 57 -10.98 10.12 -5.38
CA PRO A 57 -9.72 10.07 -6.12
C PRO A 57 -8.60 10.91 -5.49
N ASN A 58 -8.91 11.79 -4.53
CA ASN A 58 -7.91 12.55 -3.78
C ASN A 58 -7.32 11.77 -2.59
N ASP A 59 -7.93 10.64 -2.22
CA ASP A 59 -7.41 9.79 -1.14
C ASP A 59 -6.20 9.01 -1.62
N TYR A 60 -5.22 8.82 -0.75
CA TYR A 60 -4.04 8.00 -1.05
C TYR A 60 -3.47 7.32 0.18
N VAL A 61 -2.55 6.39 -0.05
CA VAL A 61 -1.89 5.64 1.03
C VAL A 61 -0.38 5.73 0.94
N THR A 62 0.27 5.66 2.10
CA THR A 62 1.73 5.68 2.20
C THR A 62 2.24 4.69 3.23
N TRP A 63 3.47 4.24 3.02
CA TRP A 63 4.25 3.50 4.01
C TRP A 63 5.65 4.11 4.13
N ALA A 64 6.11 4.30 5.37
CA ALA A 64 7.53 4.55 5.63
C ALA A 64 8.26 3.20 5.75
N PHE A 65 9.43 3.09 5.12
CA PHE A 65 10.19 1.84 5.09
C PHE A 65 11.69 2.09 5.07
N GLU A 66 12.46 1.09 5.48
CA GLU A 66 13.91 1.11 5.51
C GLU A 66 14.50 0.14 4.49
N VAL A 67 15.47 0.63 3.73
CA VAL A 67 16.30 -0.16 2.84
C VAL A 67 17.69 -0.26 3.46
N THR A 68 18.11 -1.47 3.80
CA THR A 68 19.45 -1.77 4.32
C THR A 68 20.40 -2.20 3.21
N THR A 69 19.87 -2.87 2.18
CA THR A 69 20.60 -3.33 0.99
C THR A 69 19.99 -2.69 -0.26
N PRO A 70 20.67 -1.68 -0.85
CA PRO A 70 20.26 -1.05 -2.10
C PRO A 70 20.18 -2.05 -3.25
N GLY A 71 19.33 -1.76 -4.24
CA GLY A 71 19.14 -2.64 -5.38
C GLY A 71 18.03 -2.21 -6.33
N THR A 72 17.84 -3.01 -7.37
CA THR A 72 16.68 -2.90 -8.25
C THR A 72 15.63 -3.91 -7.81
N PHE A 73 14.39 -3.47 -7.71
CA PHE A 73 13.26 -4.25 -7.23
C PHE A 73 12.20 -4.35 -8.32
N ASN A 74 11.68 -5.55 -8.57
CA ASN A 74 10.37 -5.70 -9.20
C ASN A 74 9.29 -5.23 -8.21
N VAL A 75 8.30 -4.51 -8.74
CA VAL A 75 7.16 -4.04 -7.96
C VAL A 75 5.97 -4.91 -8.27
N GLU A 76 5.44 -5.57 -7.25
CA GLU A 76 4.23 -6.38 -7.32
C GLU A 76 3.12 -5.70 -6.53
N VAL A 77 1.91 -5.64 -7.09
CA VAL A 77 0.74 -5.03 -6.44
C VAL A 77 -0.35 -6.09 -6.35
N SER A 78 -0.80 -6.41 -5.14
CA SER A 78 -1.93 -7.30 -4.90
C SER A 78 -3.19 -6.46 -4.67
N LEU A 79 -4.14 -6.58 -5.59
CA LEU A 79 -5.38 -5.80 -5.58
C LEU A 79 -6.58 -6.65 -5.99
N ALA A 80 -7.78 -6.17 -5.66
CA ALA A 80 -9.05 -6.74 -6.11
C ALA A 80 -9.96 -5.64 -6.64
N CYS A 81 -10.77 -5.96 -7.64
CA CYS A 81 -11.77 -5.06 -8.20
C CYS A 81 -12.97 -5.84 -8.73
N ALA A 82 -14.18 -5.36 -8.42
CA ALA A 82 -15.41 -5.96 -8.92
C ALA A 82 -15.53 -5.84 -10.44
N ASN A 83 -16.24 -6.79 -11.04
CA ASN A 83 -16.52 -6.80 -12.47
C ASN A 83 -17.21 -5.51 -12.90
N GLY A 84 -16.72 -4.92 -13.99
CA GLY A 84 -17.28 -3.69 -14.55
C GLY A 84 -16.93 -2.43 -13.77
N VAL A 85 -16.08 -2.49 -12.75
CA VAL A 85 -15.59 -1.33 -11.96
C VAL A 85 -14.11 -1.01 -12.24
N GLY A 86 -13.38 -1.88 -12.94
CA GLY A 86 -12.00 -1.63 -13.36
C GLY A 86 -11.83 -0.42 -14.29
N GLY A 87 -10.57 -0.06 -14.54
CA GLY A 87 -10.16 1.05 -15.41
C GLY A 87 -9.60 2.27 -14.70
N SER A 88 -9.62 2.31 -13.36
CA SER A 88 -8.95 3.36 -12.59
C SER A 88 -7.43 3.30 -12.83
N GLU A 89 -6.83 4.44 -13.16
CA GLU A 89 -5.37 4.59 -13.21
C GLU A 89 -4.84 4.99 -11.83
N TYR A 90 -3.67 4.47 -11.47
CA TYR A 90 -2.97 4.85 -10.24
C TYR A 90 -1.47 4.96 -10.49
N VAL A 91 -0.80 5.69 -9.60
CA VAL A 91 0.66 5.86 -9.58
C VAL A 91 1.19 5.34 -8.26
N LEU A 92 2.20 4.48 -8.33
CA LEU A 92 3.04 4.10 -7.21
C LEU A 92 4.34 4.89 -7.29
N ALA A 93 4.77 5.52 -6.20
CA ALA A 93 5.97 6.35 -6.18
C ALA A 93 6.89 6.08 -4.99
N VAL A 94 8.20 6.11 -5.24
CA VAL A 94 9.28 6.11 -4.22
C VAL A 94 10.30 7.19 -4.63
N GLY A 95 10.36 8.28 -3.87
CA GLY A 95 11.15 9.46 -4.27
C GLY A 95 10.60 10.08 -5.56
N GLU A 96 11.47 10.30 -6.55
CA GLU A 96 11.12 10.82 -7.87
C GLU A 96 10.72 9.73 -8.88
N GLN A 97 10.84 8.45 -8.51
CA GLN A 97 10.48 7.36 -9.41
C GLN A 97 9.00 7.02 -9.27
N GLU A 98 8.33 6.92 -10.41
CA GLU A 98 6.91 6.60 -10.52
C GLU A 98 6.68 5.39 -11.43
N LEU A 99 5.73 4.54 -11.05
CA LEU A 99 5.19 3.47 -11.87
C LEU A 99 3.67 3.64 -11.97
N ALA A 100 3.16 3.68 -13.19
CA ALA A 100 1.72 3.79 -13.45
C ALA A 100 1.09 2.40 -13.62
N GLY A 101 -0.11 2.22 -13.09
CA GLY A 101 -0.91 1.02 -13.22
C GLY A 101 -2.36 1.31 -13.59
N THR A 102 -3.03 0.32 -14.18
CA THR A 102 -4.46 0.36 -14.47
C THR A 102 -5.13 -0.81 -13.77
N VAL A 103 -6.13 -0.53 -12.94
CA VAL A 103 -6.86 -1.55 -12.18
C VAL A 103 -7.67 -2.41 -13.14
N LYS A 104 -7.37 -3.72 -13.20
CA LYS A 104 -8.12 -4.70 -13.97
C LYS A 104 -9.29 -5.25 -13.14
N ASN A 105 -10.32 -5.75 -13.82
CA ASN A 105 -11.36 -6.54 -13.15
C ASN A 105 -10.75 -7.86 -12.67
N THR A 106 -10.99 -8.21 -11.40
CA THR A 106 -10.45 -9.44 -10.81
C THR A 106 -11.54 -10.45 -10.44
N GLY A 107 -12.81 -10.15 -10.73
CA GLY A 107 -13.95 -11.03 -10.47
C GLY A 107 -14.75 -10.68 -9.21
N GLY A 108 -14.26 -9.78 -8.36
CA GLY A 108 -14.94 -9.42 -7.11
C GLY A 108 -14.06 -8.64 -6.14
N TRP A 109 -14.67 -7.99 -5.14
CA TRP A 109 -13.97 -7.15 -4.17
C TRP A 109 -13.02 -7.91 -3.23
N THR A 110 -13.11 -9.23 -3.17
CA THR A 110 -12.22 -10.10 -2.40
C THR A 110 -11.47 -11.10 -3.28
N SER A 111 -11.60 -10.97 -4.60
CA SER A 111 -10.89 -11.80 -5.58
C SER A 111 -9.54 -11.16 -5.89
N PHE A 112 -8.57 -11.31 -5.00
CA PHE A 112 -7.27 -10.66 -5.15
C PHE A 112 -6.42 -11.30 -6.24
N ALA A 113 -5.78 -10.47 -7.05
CA ALA A 113 -4.78 -10.86 -8.03
C ALA A 113 -3.53 -10.00 -7.85
N THR A 114 -2.37 -10.60 -8.07
CA THR A 114 -1.08 -9.90 -8.00
C THR A 114 -0.60 -9.58 -9.41
N GLU A 115 -0.27 -8.31 -9.64
CA GLU A 115 0.23 -7.80 -10.90
C GLU A 115 1.66 -7.28 -10.75
N LYS A 116 2.50 -7.49 -11.78
CA LYS A 116 3.82 -6.87 -11.87
C LYS A 116 3.69 -5.51 -12.52
N LEU A 117 4.06 -4.46 -11.80
CA LEU A 117 3.90 -3.08 -12.23
C LEU A 117 5.11 -2.55 -12.99
N GLY A 118 6.30 -3.09 -12.71
CA GLY A 118 7.56 -2.64 -13.29
C GLY A 118 8.70 -2.79 -12.29
N THR A 119 9.71 -1.94 -12.44
CA THR A 119 10.91 -1.97 -11.60
C THR A 119 11.24 -0.59 -11.04
N LEU A 120 11.75 -0.55 -9.82
CA LEU A 120 12.30 0.65 -9.17
C LEU A 120 13.75 0.38 -8.76
N LYS A 121 14.60 1.41 -8.77
CA LYS A 121 15.99 1.33 -8.34
C LYS A 121 16.21 2.18 -7.10
N ILE A 122 16.62 1.58 -5.99
CA ILE A 122 16.99 2.31 -4.78
C ILE A 122 18.49 2.19 -4.61
N ASP A 123 19.20 3.30 -4.83
CA ASP A 123 20.67 3.33 -4.93
C ASP A 123 21.40 3.50 -3.60
N LYS A 124 20.68 3.85 -2.52
CA LYS A 124 21.27 4.12 -1.21
C LYS A 124 20.46 3.44 -0.12
N ALA A 125 21.14 3.05 0.95
CA ALA A 125 20.46 2.60 2.16
C ALA A 125 19.84 3.81 2.85
N GLY A 126 18.75 3.59 3.58
CA GLY A 126 18.08 4.63 4.33
C GLY A 126 16.58 4.45 4.40
N THR A 127 15.90 5.48 4.94
CA THR A 127 14.46 5.51 5.07
C THR A 127 13.82 6.18 3.86
N TYR A 128 12.76 5.56 3.35
CA TYR A 128 12.00 5.99 2.19
C TYR A 128 10.50 6.01 2.51
N THR A 129 9.73 6.62 1.62
CA THR A 129 8.27 6.53 1.63
C THR A 129 7.80 5.97 0.30
N LEU A 130 6.98 4.94 0.35
CA LEU A 130 6.22 4.45 -0.79
C LEU A 130 4.82 5.05 -0.73
N SER A 131 4.31 5.56 -1.85
CA SER A 131 2.93 6.03 -1.96
C SER A 131 2.19 5.36 -3.10
N VAL A 132 0.87 5.20 -2.96
CA VAL A 132 -0.04 4.79 -4.03
C VAL A 132 -1.17 5.80 -4.12
N LYS A 133 -1.31 6.46 -5.27
CA LYS A 133 -2.25 7.55 -5.52
C LYS A 133 -3.12 7.25 -6.74
N PRO A 134 -4.44 7.46 -6.71
CA PRO A 134 -5.27 7.40 -7.90
C PRO A 134 -4.93 8.57 -8.82
N LYS A 135 -5.01 8.34 -10.12
CA LYS A 135 -4.96 9.37 -11.17
C LYS A 135 -6.33 9.55 -11.80
N THR A 136 -7.06 8.46 -11.99
CA THR A 136 -8.45 8.47 -12.48
C THR A 136 -9.31 7.49 -11.69
N MET A 137 -10.63 7.73 -11.66
CA MET A 137 -11.60 6.84 -11.01
C MET A 137 -12.92 6.84 -11.80
N PRO A 138 -12.95 6.28 -13.02
CA PRO A 138 -14.07 6.43 -13.94
C PRO A 138 -15.36 5.75 -13.47
N ARG A 139 -15.28 4.85 -12.46
CA ARG A 139 -16.39 3.97 -12.07
C ARG A 139 -16.67 3.96 -10.56
N GLY A 140 -16.52 5.10 -9.90
CA GLY A 140 -16.98 5.31 -8.52
C GLY A 140 -16.12 4.67 -7.41
N ALA A 141 -15.18 3.79 -7.75
CA ALA A 141 -14.20 3.23 -6.83
C ALA A 141 -12.86 2.98 -7.53
N VAL A 142 -11.75 3.05 -6.78
CA VAL A 142 -10.40 2.82 -7.31
C VAL A 142 -10.10 1.32 -7.37
N MET A 143 -9.93 0.68 -6.21
CA MET A 143 -9.62 -0.74 -6.02
C MET A 143 -9.77 -1.12 -4.54
N ASN A 144 -9.73 -2.41 -4.25
CA ASN A 144 -9.31 -2.93 -2.94
C ASN A 144 -7.80 -3.27 -3.01
N LEU A 145 -6.95 -2.49 -2.34
CA LEU A 145 -5.50 -2.69 -2.34
C LEU A 145 -5.07 -3.53 -1.13
N LYS A 146 -4.53 -4.73 -1.36
CA LYS A 146 -4.10 -5.64 -0.29
C LYS A 146 -2.66 -5.42 0.13
N SER A 147 -1.76 -5.36 -0.84
CA SER A 147 -0.34 -5.14 -0.57
C SER A 147 0.40 -4.61 -1.79
N VAL A 148 1.55 -4.01 -1.52
CA VAL A 148 2.63 -3.80 -2.48
C VAL A 148 3.83 -4.62 -2.02
N THR A 149 4.60 -5.20 -2.92
CA THR A 149 5.85 -5.90 -2.60
C THR A 149 6.97 -5.43 -3.52
N LEU A 150 8.10 -5.07 -2.93
CA LEU A 150 9.36 -4.86 -3.64
C LEU A 150 10.17 -6.16 -3.55
N VAL A 151 10.39 -6.80 -4.69
CA VAL A 151 11.14 -8.07 -4.80
C VAL A 151 12.49 -7.79 -5.45
N PRO A 152 13.63 -8.02 -4.77
CA PRO A 152 14.95 -7.78 -5.34
C PRO A 152 15.14 -8.59 -6.62
N ILE A 153 15.66 -7.93 -7.66
CA ILE A 153 16.19 -8.61 -8.82
C ILE A 153 17.60 -9.05 -8.45
N LYS A 154 17.78 -10.36 -8.22
CA LYS A 154 19.12 -10.93 -8.03
C LYS A 154 19.93 -10.64 -9.29
N LYS A 155 21.13 -10.07 -9.09
CA LYS A 155 22.14 -9.96 -10.14
C LYS A 155 22.81 -11.31 -10.35
#